data_AF-A0A965N3C2-F1
#
_entry.id   AF-A0A965N3C2-F1
#
_cell.length_a   1.000
_cell.length_b   1.000
_cell.length_c   1.000
_cell.angle_alpha   90.00
_cell.angle_beta   90.00
_cell.angle_gamma   90.00
#
_symmetry.space_group_name_H-M   'P 1'
#
loop_
_entity.id
_entity.type
_entity.pdbx_description
1 polymer ?
#
loop_
_entity_poly.entity_id
_entity_poly.type
_entity_poly.pdbx_seq_one_letter_code
_entity_poly.pdbx_strand_id
1 'polypeptide(L)'
;MKNLVSTLALGLSLAFATPALAADAAPTAADAEKFIAEAEKTLFDFSIYNAQVQWINNTYITDDTDAVAAKVGAEGTEMSVKYATEAARYMQAPGLSAETKRKLDILRG
;
A
#
# COMPACT_ATOMS: atom_id res chain seq x y z
N MET A 1 55.24 7.44 -34.92
CA MET A 1 54.02 6.62 -34.72
C MET A 1 53.91 6.39 -33.21
N LYS A 2 53.37 7.35 -32.44
CA LYS A 2 51.96 7.45 -32.03
C LYS A 2 51.43 6.05 -31.65
N ASN A 3 51.23 5.80 -30.35
CA ASN A 3 49.95 5.38 -29.78
C ASN A 3 50.07 5.28 -28.25
N LEU A 4 49.54 6.30 -27.60
CA LEU A 4 49.17 6.34 -26.18
C LEU A 4 48.06 5.31 -25.95
N VAL A 5 48.33 4.23 -25.21
CA VAL A 5 47.28 3.33 -24.76
C VAL A 5 46.64 3.96 -23.52
N SER A 6 45.42 4.42 -23.75
CA SER A 6 44.53 5.15 -22.86
C SER A 6 44.25 4.40 -21.56
N THR A 7 44.68 4.99 -20.44
CA THR A 7 44.31 4.61 -19.06
C THR A 7 42.89 5.07 -18.68
N LEU A 8 42.12 5.60 -19.62
CA LEU A 8 40.76 6.10 -19.39
C LEU A 8 39.66 5.01 -19.43
N ALA A 9 40.01 3.76 -19.73
CA ALA A 9 39.03 2.69 -19.94
C ALA A 9 38.62 1.93 -18.66
N LEU A 10 39.31 2.12 -17.53
CA LEU A 10 38.96 1.44 -16.26
C LEU A 10 38.08 2.28 -15.33
N GLY A 11 37.91 3.58 -15.62
CA GLY A 11 37.10 4.50 -14.78
C GLY A 11 35.62 4.58 -15.16
N LEU A 12 35.21 4.03 -16.31
CA LEU A 12 33.85 4.18 -16.84
C LEU A 12 32.98 2.92 -16.70
N SER A 13 33.48 1.84 -16.08
CA SER A 13 32.73 0.59 -15.88
C SER A 13 32.06 0.47 -14.50
N LEU A 14 32.33 1.40 -13.57
CA LEU A 14 31.60 1.47 -12.28
C LEU A 14 30.34 2.36 -12.32
N ALA A 15 30.09 3.10 -13.40
CA ALA A 15 28.97 4.05 -13.47
C ALA A 15 27.66 3.44 -14.01
N PHE A 16 27.67 2.19 -14.50
CA PHE A 16 26.50 1.57 -15.15
C PHE A 16 26.01 0.27 -14.48
N ALA A 17 26.49 -0.06 -13.29
CA ALA A 17 26.17 -1.33 -12.64
C ALA A 17 25.61 -1.16 -11.21
N THR A 18 24.60 -0.31 -11.02
CA THR A 18 23.63 -0.46 -9.92
C THR A 18 22.28 0.15 -10.33
N PRO A 19 21.29 -0.71 -10.58
CA PRO A 19 20.19 -0.77 -9.61
C PRO A 19 19.92 -2.22 -9.23
N ALA A 20 20.94 -2.94 -8.77
CA ALA A 20 20.79 -4.29 -8.21
C ALA A 20 20.69 -4.28 -6.67
N LEU A 21 20.61 -3.09 -6.06
CA LEU A 21 20.44 -2.88 -4.62
C LEU A 21 19.36 -1.82 -4.38
N ALA A 22 18.17 -2.00 -4.97
CA ALA A 22 16.97 -1.51 -4.32
C ALA A 22 16.71 -2.43 -3.12
N ALA A 23 17.52 -2.29 -2.07
CA ALA A 23 17.08 -2.70 -0.75
C ALA A 23 15.75 -1.98 -0.50
N ASP A 24 14.74 -2.67 0.03
CA ASP A 24 13.50 -2.06 0.49
C ASP A 24 13.88 -0.87 1.41
N ALA A 25 13.88 0.33 0.85
CA ALA A 25 14.21 1.51 1.60
C ALA A 25 13.18 1.60 2.72
N ALA A 26 13.64 1.94 3.93
CA ALA A 26 12.73 2.15 5.04
C ALA A 26 11.67 3.18 4.62
N PRO A 27 10.37 2.90 4.88
CA PRO A 27 9.30 3.80 4.46
C PRO A 27 9.50 5.18 5.04
N THR A 28 9.22 6.22 4.25
CA THR A 28 9.29 7.61 4.70
C THR A 28 7.94 8.10 5.21
N ALA A 29 7.93 9.24 5.91
CA ALA A 29 6.69 9.88 6.32
C ALA A 29 5.79 10.28 5.13
N ALA A 30 6.39 10.71 4.02
CA ALA A 30 5.66 11.03 2.80
C ALA A 30 5.02 9.77 2.16
N ASP A 31 5.70 8.62 2.21
CA ASP A 31 5.12 7.36 1.72
C ASP A 31 3.93 6.93 2.60
N ALA A 32 4.04 7.11 3.92
CA ALA A 32 2.96 6.80 4.85
C ALA A 32 1.73 7.70 4.63
N GLU A 33 1.94 9.00 4.38
CA GLU A 33 0.86 9.95 4.07
C GLU A 33 0.17 9.60 2.74
N LYS A 34 0.95 9.27 1.71
CA LYS A 34 0.43 8.82 0.42
C LYS A 34 -0.39 7.54 0.58
N PHE A 35 0.15 6.56 1.30
CA PHE A 35 -0.54 5.31 1.60
C PHE A 35 -1.88 5.55 2.30
N ILE A 36 -1.91 6.40 3.32
CA ILE A 36 -3.16 6.75 4.03
C ILE A 36 -4.16 7.36 3.05
N ALA A 37 -3.75 8.31 2.21
CA ALA A 37 -4.65 8.97 1.28
C ALA A 37 -5.27 7.97 0.28
N GLU A 38 -4.48 7.02 -0.22
CA GLU A 38 -4.94 5.95 -1.12
C GLU A 38 -5.84 4.95 -0.40
N ALA A 39 -5.49 4.57 0.83
CA ALA A 39 -6.28 3.66 1.67
C ALA A 39 -7.64 4.28 2.04
N GLU A 40 -7.66 5.54 2.47
CA GLU A 40 -8.89 6.27 2.80
C GLU A 40 -9.81 6.37 1.58
N LYS A 41 -9.28 6.69 0.40
CA LYS A 41 -10.08 6.72 -0.82
C LYS A 41 -10.67 5.34 -1.15
N THR A 42 -9.84 4.30 -1.12
CA THR A 42 -10.28 2.94 -1.50
C THR A 42 -11.30 2.39 -0.53
N LEU A 43 -11.06 2.55 0.78
CA LEU A 43 -11.97 2.12 1.84
C LEU A 43 -13.28 2.91 1.80
N PHE A 44 -13.23 4.20 1.46
CA PHE A 44 -14.43 5.01 1.26
C PHE A 44 -15.27 4.47 0.09
N ASP A 45 -14.67 4.31 -1.10
CA ASP A 45 -15.36 3.80 -2.29
C ASP A 45 -15.97 2.41 -2.02
N PHE A 46 -15.21 1.52 -1.37
CA PHE A 46 -15.71 0.21 -0.95
C PHE A 46 -16.84 0.30 0.07
N SER A 47 -16.75 1.20 1.05
CA SER A 47 -17.77 1.31 2.10
C SER A 47 -19.15 1.62 1.53
N ILE A 48 -19.22 2.45 0.48
CA ILE A 48 -20.47 2.79 -0.21
C ILE A 48 -21.02 1.55 -0.92
N TYR A 49 -20.18 0.83 -1.65
CA TYR A 49 -20.61 -0.38 -2.37
C TYR A 49 -21.07 -1.47 -1.39
N ASN A 50 -20.28 -1.76 -0.36
CA ASN A 50 -20.65 -2.73 0.67
C ASN A 50 -21.96 -2.32 1.36
N ALA A 51 -22.14 -1.04 1.69
CA ALA A 51 -23.39 -0.57 2.30
C ALA A 51 -24.61 -0.81 1.40
N GLN A 52 -24.48 -0.62 0.08
CA GLN A 52 -25.55 -0.93 -0.86
C GLN A 52 -25.87 -2.43 -0.91
N VAL A 53 -24.83 -3.28 -0.97
CA VAL A 53 -25.01 -4.74 -0.98
C VAL A 53 -25.68 -5.22 0.31
N GLN A 54 -25.21 -4.76 1.47
CA GLN A 54 -25.81 -5.12 2.76
C GLN A 54 -27.24 -4.60 2.88
N TRP A 55 -27.54 -3.40 2.37
CA TRP A 55 -28.91 -2.88 2.33
C TRP A 55 -29.84 -3.77 1.49
N ILE A 56 -29.39 -4.18 0.30
CA ILE A 56 -30.17 -5.08 -0.57
C ILE A 56 -30.42 -6.40 0.16
N ASN A 57 -29.40 -6.99 0.79
CA ASN A 57 -29.59 -8.23 1.53
C ASN A 57 -30.57 -8.08 2.70
N ASN A 58 -30.43 -7.00 3.49
CA ASN A 58 -31.30 -6.72 4.63
C ASN A 58 -32.76 -6.49 4.24
N THR A 59 -33.03 -6.03 3.01
CA THR A 59 -34.38 -5.78 2.50
C THR A 59 -34.95 -6.93 1.67
N TYR A 60 -34.09 -7.82 1.17
CA TYR A 60 -34.43 -9.01 0.40
C TYR A 60 -33.53 -10.17 0.85
N ILE A 61 -33.96 -10.90 1.87
CA ILE A 61 -33.20 -12.05 2.39
C ILE A 61 -33.51 -13.28 1.53
N THR A 62 -32.58 -13.62 0.64
CA THR A 62 -32.63 -14.80 -0.23
C THR A 62 -31.23 -15.44 -0.29
N ASP A 63 -31.15 -16.70 -0.72
CA ASP A 63 -29.86 -17.39 -0.85
C ASP A 63 -28.88 -16.62 -1.76
N ASP A 64 -29.40 -15.98 -2.83
CA ASP A 64 -28.58 -15.22 -3.77
C ASP A 64 -28.04 -13.92 -3.16
N THR A 65 -28.87 -13.16 -2.43
CA THR A 65 -28.44 -11.91 -1.80
C THR A 65 -27.53 -12.16 -0.60
N ASP A 66 -27.77 -13.23 0.15
CA ASP A 66 -26.87 -13.70 1.21
C ASP A 66 -25.51 -14.11 0.63
N ALA A 67 -25.47 -14.84 -0.48
CA ALA A 67 -24.22 -15.23 -1.14
C ALA A 67 -23.40 -14.02 -1.62
N VAL A 68 -24.06 -13.02 -2.22
CA VAL A 68 -23.39 -11.78 -2.65
C VAL A 68 -22.90 -10.97 -1.44
N ALA A 69 -23.72 -10.82 -0.40
CA ALA A 69 -23.35 -10.11 0.82
C ALA A 69 -22.17 -10.78 1.54
N ALA A 70 -22.16 -12.11 1.60
CA ALA A 70 -21.06 -12.89 2.18
C ALA A 70 -19.77 -12.69 1.37
N LYS A 71 -19.84 -12.74 0.04
CA LYS A 71 -18.68 -12.51 -0.83
C LYS A 71 -18.08 -11.11 -0.62
N VAL A 72 -18.90 -10.07 -0.64
CA VAL A 72 -18.42 -8.69 -0.43
C VAL A 72 -17.91 -8.47 1.00
N GLY A 73 -18.52 -9.13 1.99
CA GLY A 73 -18.02 -9.14 3.37
C GLY A 73 -16.63 -9.78 3.48
N ALA A 74 -16.38 -10.87 2.74
CA ALA A 74 -15.06 -11.49 2.66
C ALA A 74 -14.03 -10.55 2.02
N GLU A 75 -14.37 -9.90 0.90
CA GLU A 75 -13.52 -8.88 0.26
C GLU A 75 -13.16 -7.74 1.24
N GLY A 76 -14.12 -7.26 2.02
CA GLY A 76 -13.91 -6.26 3.08
C GLY A 76 -12.94 -6.71 4.18
N THR A 77 -13.03 -7.98 4.57
CA THR A 77 -12.12 -8.59 5.56
C THR A 77 -10.70 -8.70 5.00
N GLU A 78 -10.55 -9.15 3.75
CA GLU A 78 -9.25 -9.23 3.07
C GLU A 78 -8.59 -7.85 2.96
N MET A 79 -9.35 -6.82 2.58
CA MET A 79 -8.84 -5.44 2.56
C MET A 79 -8.41 -4.96 3.95
N SER A 80 -9.19 -5.25 4.99
CA SER A 80 -8.85 -4.85 6.35
C SER A 80 -7.51 -5.46 6.80
N VAL A 81 -7.29 -6.76 6.55
CA VAL A 81 -6.02 -7.43 6.88
C VAL A 81 -4.86 -6.87 6.04
N LYS A 82 -5.08 -6.61 4.76
CA LYS A 82 -4.08 -6.01 3.88
C LYS A 82 -3.65 -4.64 4.41
N TYR A 83 -4.61 -3.74 4.66
CA TYR A 83 -4.32 -2.39 5.12
C TYR A 83 -3.72 -2.38 6.53
N ALA A 84 -4.12 -3.29 7.42
CA ALA A 84 -3.48 -3.45 8.72
C ALA A 84 -1.99 -3.81 8.60
N THR A 85 -1.68 -4.74 7.70
CA THR A 85 -0.30 -5.18 7.45
C THR A 85 0.55 -4.06 6.85
N GLU A 86 0.02 -3.36 5.85
CA GLU A 86 0.71 -2.22 5.23
C GLU A 86 0.87 -1.05 6.22
N ALA A 87 -0.14 -0.74 7.03
CA ALA A 87 -0.06 0.29 8.05
C ALA A 87 0.97 -0.04 9.14
N ALA A 88 1.13 -1.32 9.51
CA ALA A 88 2.19 -1.77 10.42
C ALA A 88 3.59 -1.53 9.85
N ARG A 89 3.78 -1.69 8.53
CA ARG A 89 5.03 -1.34 7.84
C ARG A 89 5.28 0.16 7.90
N TYR A 90 4.29 0.99 7.55
CA TYR A 90 4.43 2.45 7.54
C TYR A 90 4.60 3.08 8.92
N MET A 91 4.11 2.43 9.98
CA MET A 91 4.32 2.90 11.36
C MET A 91 5.81 2.98 11.73
N GLN A 92 6.67 2.20 11.07
CA GLN A 92 8.12 2.22 11.32
C GLN A 92 8.82 3.43 10.70
N ALA A 93 8.12 4.24 9.89
CA ALA A 93 8.70 5.42 9.28
C ALA A 93 9.12 6.45 10.34
N PRO A 94 10.34 7.02 10.25
CA PRO A 94 10.74 8.10 11.13
C PRO A 94 9.97 9.39 10.80
N GLY A 95 9.74 10.24 11.80
CA GLY A 95 9.19 11.59 11.59
C GLY A 95 7.69 11.66 11.31
N LEU A 96 6.91 10.60 11.56
CA LEU A 96 5.45 10.64 11.40
C LEU A 96 4.81 11.72 12.28
N SER A 97 3.91 12.50 11.69
CA SER A 97 3.04 13.43 12.43
C SER A 97 2.12 12.67 13.39
N ALA A 98 1.59 13.37 14.40
CA ALA A 98 0.63 12.78 15.33
C ALA A 98 -0.65 12.30 14.62
N GLU A 99 -1.08 13.02 13.57
CA GLU A 99 -2.23 12.63 12.76
C GLU A 99 -1.95 11.35 11.97
N THR A 100 -0.81 11.29 11.29
CA THR A 100 -0.38 10.13 10.49
C THR A 100 -0.30 8.89 11.36
N LYS A 101 0.31 8.98 12.55
CA LYS A 101 0.34 7.87 13.52
C LYS A 101 -1.05 7.39 13.91
N ARG A 102 -1.93 8.30 14.31
CA ARG A 102 -3.31 7.96 14.71
C ARG A 102 -4.07 7.23 13.60
N LYS A 103 -3.94 7.68 12.35
CA LYS A 103 -4.60 7.04 11.20
C LYS A 103 -4.02 5.65 10.93
N LEU A 104 -2.70 5.47 11.02
CA LEU A 104 -2.07 4.15 10.90
C LEU A 104 -2.48 3.21 12.03
N ASP A 105 -2.60 3.69 13.26
CA ASP A 105 -3.09 2.89 14.39
C ASP A 105 -4.52 2.38 14.14
N ILE A 106 -5.41 3.23 13.62
CA ILE A 106 -6.78 2.83 13.25
C ILE A 106 -6.76 1.72 12.18
N LEU A 107 -5.90 1.84 11.18
CA LEU A 107 -5.81 0.84 10.10
C LEU A 107 -5.26 -0.51 10.60
N ARG A 108 -4.44 -0.51 11.65
CA ARG A 108 -3.82 -1.73 12.20
C ARG A 108 -4.76 -2.57 13.07
N GLY A 109 -5.79 -1.94 13.64
CA GLY A 109 -6.68 -2.57 14.64
C GLY A 109 -6.17 -2.38 16.06
#